data_AF-A0A1K2I9N2-F1
#
_entry.id   AF-A0A1K2I9N2-F1
#
_cell.length_a   1.000
_cell.length_b   1.000
_cell.length_c   1.000
_cell.angle_alpha   90.00
_cell.angle_beta   90.00
_cell.angle_gamma   90.00
#
_symmetry.space_group_name_H-M   'P 1'
#
loop_
_entity.id
_entity.type
_entity.pdbx_description
1 polymer ?
#
loop_
_entity_poly.entity_id
_entity_poly.type
_entity_poly.pdbx_seq_one_letter_code
_entity_poly.pdbx_strand_id
1 'polypeptide(L)'
;MKKKNILLLSATTLLGVIGASGLATKANAATVTVKPNDTVWDFSQAYHVSVDQIKTANHLQGEDPIILVGQKLNIPTSGAQQATSTAQPDWNQQLAAQSTATASAQAASAAAQSAAIASNQAAATQAANQAAAESANAASAQAATQAANEAAAKSAAAASAQAVSAAAQEAATKSANEVAAQSAAAASAQAASAAAQEAATKSANEAAAQSAAAKSATASQQAASQAAVVASAQAASAAAQSAAIASNQAASQAAATKAANAAAQQANQQATTTQQQQSTTTTKSSSNQTANGNYTFTYYNATPNQGWGDASTTADGTSTASGRDADGYLIAAAGSNIAFGTHIQTPYGEAVVHDRGGAVSGNHIDVLQ
;
A
#
# COMPACT_ATOMS: atom_id res chain seq x y z
N MET A 1 -23.49 -65.41 -0.84
CA MET A 1 -23.20 -66.85 -1.08
C MET A 1 -23.83 -67.64 0.08
N LYS A 2 -24.56 -68.74 -0.18
CA LYS A 2 -25.25 -69.51 0.89
C LYS A 2 -24.36 -70.68 1.34
N LYS A 3 -24.15 -70.86 2.66
CA LYS A 3 -23.49 -72.05 3.24
C LYS A 3 -24.53 -72.94 3.93
N LYS A 4 -24.35 -74.25 3.84
CA LYS A 4 -25.18 -75.28 4.49
C LYS A 4 -24.34 -75.99 5.56
N ASN A 5 -24.91 -76.22 6.74
CA ASN A 5 -24.28 -77.02 7.79
C ASN A 5 -24.74 -78.47 7.67
N ILE A 6 -23.84 -79.43 7.89
CA ILE A 6 -24.14 -80.87 7.91
C ILE A 6 -23.86 -81.40 9.32
N LEU A 7 -24.83 -82.13 9.85
CA LEU A 7 -24.85 -82.80 11.15
C LEU A 7 -24.66 -84.31 10.91
N LEU A 8 -23.83 -84.99 11.70
CA LEU A 8 -23.67 -86.44 11.66
C LEU A 8 -23.63 -87.03 13.08
N LEU A 9 -24.28 -88.19 13.25
CA LEU A 9 -24.57 -88.85 14.52
C LEU A 9 -23.79 -90.17 14.70
N SER A 10 -23.84 -90.69 15.93
CA SER A 10 -23.12 -91.83 16.52
C SER A 10 -23.72 -93.23 16.28
N ALA A 11 -22.92 -94.30 16.53
CA ALA A 11 -23.19 -95.43 17.45
C ALA A 11 -22.74 -96.83 16.95
N THR A 12 -22.26 -97.70 17.86
CA THR A 12 -22.07 -99.16 17.66
C THR A 12 -22.13 -99.95 18.99
N THR A 13 -22.67 -101.17 19.00
CA THR A 13 -22.86 -102.06 20.18
C THR A 13 -22.70 -103.56 19.83
N LEU A 14 -22.40 -104.44 20.80
CA LEU A 14 -22.13 -105.90 20.60
C LEU A 14 -22.56 -106.80 21.79
N LEU A 15 -23.02 -108.04 21.52
CA LEU A 15 -23.15 -109.29 22.33
C LEU A 15 -24.01 -110.31 21.52
N GLY A 16 -24.15 -111.63 21.78
CA GLY A 16 -23.53 -112.59 22.71
C GLY A 16 -24.45 -113.82 23.00
N VAL A 17 -24.05 -115.08 22.71
CA VAL A 17 -24.93 -116.29 22.85
C VAL A 17 -24.17 -117.59 23.24
N ILE A 18 -24.72 -118.39 24.18
CA ILE A 18 -24.37 -119.81 24.50
C ILE A 18 -25.64 -120.57 24.99
N GLY A 19 -25.75 -121.89 24.78
CA GLY A 19 -26.76 -122.79 25.37
C GLY A 19 -26.28 -124.26 25.51
N ALA A 20 -27.04 -125.16 26.16
CA ALA A 20 -26.80 -126.62 26.24
C ALA A 20 -28.01 -127.45 26.78
N SER A 21 -27.96 -128.78 26.65
CA SER A 21 -29.06 -129.77 26.88
C SER A 21 -28.74 -130.86 27.94
N GLY A 22 -29.75 -131.67 28.35
CA GLY A 22 -29.70 -132.58 29.54
C GLY A 22 -29.62 -134.11 29.30
N LEU A 23 -29.80 -134.90 30.37
CA LEU A 23 -29.68 -136.39 30.45
C LEU A 23 -30.62 -137.00 31.54
N ALA A 24 -30.83 -138.34 31.53
CA ALA A 24 -31.76 -139.07 32.41
C ALA A 24 -31.16 -140.35 33.06
N THR A 25 -31.74 -140.84 34.17
CA THR A 25 -31.21 -141.95 35.01
C THR A 25 -32.28 -142.99 35.45
N LYS A 26 -31.84 -144.20 35.83
CA LYS A 26 -32.70 -145.28 36.37
C LYS A 26 -32.97 -145.10 37.87
N ALA A 27 -34.20 -145.41 38.32
CA ALA A 27 -34.61 -145.32 39.73
C ALA A 27 -34.65 -146.68 40.44
N ASN A 28 -34.34 -146.67 41.75
CA ASN A 28 -34.67 -147.74 42.71
C ASN A 28 -35.82 -147.25 43.60
N ALA A 29 -36.61 -148.16 44.18
CA ALA A 29 -37.72 -147.81 45.06
C ALA A 29 -37.84 -148.77 46.26
N ALA A 30 -38.28 -148.24 47.41
CA ALA A 30 -38.54 -148.97 48.64
C ALA A 30 -40.03 -148.96 48.97
N THR A 31 -40.61 -150.09 49.37
CA THR A 31 -42.04 -150.17 49.71
C THR A 31 -42.27 -150.08 51.23
N VAL A 32 -43.07 -149.12 51.67
CA VAL A 32 -43.47 -148.89 53.08
C VAL A 32 -44.95 -149.18 53.27
N THR A 33 -45.37 -149.52 54.50
CA THR A 33 -46.80 -149.69 54.85
C THR A 33 -47.22 -148.57 55.82
N VAL A 34 -48.27 -147.83 55.45
CA VAL A 34 -48.81 -146.68 56.18
C VAL A 34 -49.39 -147.11 57.52
N LYS A 35 -49.05 -146.41 58.60
CA LYS A 35 -49.54 -146.61 59.97
C LYS A 35 -50.52 -145.50 60.37
N PRO A 36 -51.25 -145.63 61.49
CA PRO A 36 -52.05 -144.53 62.02
C PRO A 36 -51.19 -143.28 62.22
N ASN A 37 -51.69 -142.14 61.72
CA ASN A 37 -51.07 -140.80 61.74
C ASN A 37 -49.85 -140.58 60.81
N ASP A 38 -49.48 -141.52 59.93
CA ASP A 38 -48.47 -141.26 58.89
C ASP A 38 -49.05 -140.36 57.77
N THR A 39 -48.27 -139.40 57.26
CA THR A 39 -48.62 -138.61 56.06
C THR A 39 -47.61 -138.79 54.92
N VAL A 40 -47.98 -138.41 53.69
CA VAL A 40 -47.05 -138.41 52.54
C VAL A 40 -45.90 -137.42 52.74
N TRP A 41 -46.11 -136.35 53.50
CA TRP A 41 -45.06 -135.39 53.85
C TRP A 41 -44.01 -136.01 54.78
N ASP A 42 -44.42 -136.80 55.76
CA ASP A 42 -43.48 -137.49 56.67
C ASP A 42 -42.58 -138.46 55.90
N PHE A 43 -43.14 -139.22 54.94
CA PHE A 43 -42.35 -140.08 54.05
C PHE A 43 -41.43 -139.27 53.12
N SER A 44 -41.86 -138.10 52.63
CA SER A 44 -41.03 -137.19 51.84
C SER A 44 -39.80 -136.72 52.63
N GLN A 45 -39.98 -136.32 53.90
CA GLN A 45 -38.88 -135.92 54.76
C GLN A 45 -37.97 -137.11 55.13
N ALA A 46 -38.55 -138.24 55.53
CA ALA A 46 -37.81 -139.41 56.00
C ALA A 46 -36.96 -140.10 54.92
N TYR A 47 -37.40 -140.06 53.66
CA TYR A 47 -36.70 -140.67 52.53
C TYR A 47 -36.01 -139.67 51.58
N HIS A 48 -36.04 -138.37 51.91
CA HIS A 48 -35.44 -137.28 51.14
C HIS A 48 -35.85 -137.24 49.65
N VAL A 49 -37.13 -137.51 49.38
CA VAL A 49 -37.77 -137.41 48.05
C VAL A 49 -38.90 -136.39 48.12
N SER A 50 -39.28 -135.75 47.00
CA SER A 50 -40.40 -134.79 47.04
C SER A 50 -41.76 -135.49 47.21
N VAL A 51 -42.72 -134.77 47.80
CA VAL A 51 -44.12 -135.23 47.91
C VAL A 51 -44.68 -135.60 46.53
N ASP A 52 -44.37 -134.83 45.48
CA ASP A 52 -44.80 -135.13 44.09
C ASP A 52 -44.15 -136.39 43.50
N GLN A 53 -42.91 -136.70 43.87
CA GLN A 53 -42.27 -137.96 43.48
C GLN A 53 -42.99 -139.16 44.12
N ILE A 54 -43.39 -139.06 45.40
CA ILE A 54 -44.18 -140.11 46.07
C ILE A 54 -45.59 -140.19 45.46
N LYS A 55 -46.26 -139.05 45.22
CA LYS A 55 -47.58 -139.00 44.55
C LYS A 55 -47.54 -139.71 43.20
N THR A 56 -46.57 -139.36 42.36
CA THR A 56 -46.40 -139.94 41.01
C THR A 56 -46.12 -141.44 41.06
N ALA A 57 -45.22 -141.88 41.95
CA ALA A 57 -44.87 -143.30 42.10
C ALA A 57 -46.00 -144.19 42.64
N ASN A 58 -47.05 -143.60 43.21
CA ASN A 58 -48.20 -144.29 43.83
C ASN A 58 -49.54 -143.92 43.21
N HIS A 59 -49.54 -143.15 42.11
CA HIS A 59 -50.73 -142.62 41.44
C HIS A 59 -51.71 -141.86 42.36
N LEU A 60 -51.19 -141.20 43.40
CA LEU A 60 -51.97 -140.35 44.31
C LEU A 60 -52.28 -139.02 43.61
N GLN A 61 -53.47 -138.46 43.89
CA GLN A 61 -53.99 -137.26 43.23
C GLN A 61 -54.30 -136.14 44.25
N GLY A 62 -54.36 -134.90 43.76
CA GLY A 62 -54.55 -133.70 44.58
C GLY A 62 -53.25 -133.12 45.15
N GLU A 63 -53.31 -131.91 45.68
CA GLU A 63 -52.17 -131.28 46.36
C GLU A 63 -51.84 -131.99 47.68
N ASP A 64 -52.89 -132.30 48.46
CA ASP A 64 -52.84 -133.05 49.72
C ASP A 64 -53.34 -134.51 49.51
N PRO A 65 -52.46 -135.45 49.12
CA PRO A 65 -52.83 -136.84 48.86
C PRO A 65 -53.23 -137.58 50.14
N ILE A 66 -54.49 -138.04 50.20
CA ILE A 66 -54.97 -138.89 51.30
C ILE A 66 -54.42 -140.31 51.14
N ILE A 67 -53.84 -140.84 52.21
CA ILE A 67 -53.36 -142.22 52.33
C ILE A 67 -54.08 -142.94 53.47
N LEU A 68 -54.29 -144.24 53.33
CA LEU A 68 -55.05 -145.07 54.28
C LEU A 68 -54.11 -145.96 55.11
N VAL A 69 -54.44 -146.13 56.39
CA VAL A 69 -53.71 -147.07 57.27
C VAL A 69 -53.73 -148.48 56.68
N GLY A 70 -52.57 -149.11 56.57
CA GLY A 70 -52.38 -150.41 55.92
C GLY A 70 -52.09 -150.35 54.41
N GLN A 71 -52.20 -149.19 53.78
CA GLN A 71 -51.80 -148.99 52.38
C GLN A 71 -50.29 -149.19 52.21
N LYS A 72 -49.89 -149.83 51.10
CA LYS A 72 -48.47 -149.91 50.72
C LYS A 72 -48.12 -148.76 49.76
N LEU A 73 -47.08 -148.01 50.09
CA LEU A 73 -46.54 -146.93 49.26
C LEU A 73 -45.15 -147.29 48.75
N ASN A 74 -44.92 -147.08 47.46
CA ASN A 74 -43.65 -147.24 46.78
C ASN A 74 -42.91 -145.90 46.76
N ILE A 75 -41.84 -145.79 47.55
CA ILE A 75 -41.06 -144.55 47.72
C ILE A 75 -39.86 -144.61 46.77
N PRO A 76 -39.74 -143.71 45.78
CA PRO A 76 -38.71 -143.78 44.74
C PRO A 76 -37.35 -143.27 45.25
N THR A 77 -36.67 -144.07 46.07
CA THR A 77 -35.33 -143.77 46.62
C THR A 77 -34.23 -143.90 45.56
N SER A 78 -34.19 -142.97 44.62
CA SER A 78 -33.01 -142.73 43.77
C SER A 78 -31.91 -142.07 44.60
N GLY A 79 -30.71 -142.65 44.59
CA GLY A 79 -29.59 -142.22 45.43
C GLY A 79 -29.27 -140.73 45.29
N ALA A 80 -29.05 -140.09 46.44
CA ALA A 80 -28.91 -138.65 46.63
C ALA A 80 -28.09 -137.91 45.56
N GLN A 81 -28.71 -136.94 44.86
CA GLN A 81 -28.01 -135.83 44.22
C GLN A 81 -28.76 -134.50 44.36
N GLN A 82 -28.11 -133.58 45.09
CA GLN A 82 -27.73 -132.22 44.68
C GLN A 82 -28.82 -131.25 44.18
N ALA A 83 -29.02 -130.19 44.96
CA ALA A 83 -29.75 -129.00 44.54
C ALA A 83 -28.91 -128.15 43.57
N THR A 84 -29.52 -127.73 42.46
CA THR A 84 -28.99 -126.69 41.57
C THR A 84 -29.71 -125.37 41.84
N SER A 85 -28.95 -124.36 42.25
CA SER A 85 -29.46 -123.01 42.48
C SER A 85 -29.69 -122.30 41.14
N THR A 86 -30.92 -121.88 40.86
CA THR A 86 -31.25 -121.00 39.74
C THR A 86 -31.12 -119.54 40.19
N ALA A 87 -30.22 -118.78 39.53
CA ALA A 87 -29.96 -117.39 39.89
C ALA A 87 -31.18 -116.49 39.59
N GLN A 88 -31.80 -115.98 40.65
CA GLN A 88 -32.82 -114.92 40.58
C GLN A 88 -32.16 -113.57 40.22
N PRO A 89 -32.80 -112.66 39.45
CA PRO A 89 -32.27 -111.32 39.22
C PRO A 89 -32.01 -110.55 40.52
N ASP A 90 -30.80 -109.96 40.62
CA ASP A 90 -30.41 -109.03 41.68
C ASP A 90 -30.85 -107.60 41.34
N TRP A 91 -32.00 -107.23 41.89
CA TRP A 91 -32.60 -105.90 41.73
C TRP A 91 -31.72 -104.76 42.23
N ASN A 92 -30.84 -104.99 43.21
CA ASN A 92 -29.97 -103.93 43.75
C ASN A 92 -28.91 -103.51 42.73
N GLN A 93 -28.36 -104.49 41.98
CA GLN A 93 -27.35 -104.23 40.95
C GLN A 93 -27.93 -103.44 39.76
N GLN A 94 -29.17 -103.73 39.38
CA GLN A 94 -29.85 -103.03 38.29
C GLN A 94 -30.23 -101.58 38.67
N LEU A 95 -30.62 -101.34 39.93
CA LEU A 95 -30.89 -99.99 40.45
C LEU A 95 -29.61 -99.14 40.55
N ALA A 96 -28.48 -99.74 40.94
CA ALA A 96 -27.17 -99.10 40.96
C ALA A 96 -26.69 -98.70 39.55
N ALA A 97 -26.96 -99.53 38.53
CA ALA A 97 -26.66 -99.20 37.14
C ALA A 97 -27.51 -98.01 36.64
N GLN A 98 -28.80 -97.98 36.96
CA GLN A 98 -29.71 -96.91 36.53
C GLN A 98 -29.39 -95.55 37.17
N SER A 99 -29.04 -95.51 38.46
CA SER A 99 -28.62 -94.29 39.14
C SER A 99 -27.29 -93.75 38.59
N THR A 100 -26.32 -94.64 38.31
CA THR A 100 -25.04 -94.29 37.68
C THR A 100 -25.22 -93.73 36.26
N ALA A 101 -26.12 -94.33 35.46
CA ALA A 101 -26.48 -93.82 34.13
C ALA A 101 -27.14 -92.43 34.19
N THR A 102 -28.00 -92.20 35.18
CA THR A 102 -28.68 -90.90 35.36
C THR A 102 -27.68 -89.80 35.78
N ALA A 103 -26.79 -90.09 36.73
CA ALA A 103 -25.76 -89.15 37.18
C ALA A 103 -24.77 -88.78 36.06
N SER A 104 -24.34 -89.75 35.25
CA SER A 104 -23.44 -89.50 34.11
C SER A 104 -24.12 -88.71 32.99
N ALA A 105 -25.41 -88.96 32.71
CA ALA A 105 -26.19 -88.14 31.76
C ALA A 105 -26.35 -86.68 32.25
N GLN A 106 -26.60 -86.47 33.55
CA GLN A 106 -26.66 -85.13 34.15
C GLN A 106 -25.31 -84.41 34.06
N ALA A 107 -24.21 -85.07 34.41
CA ALA A 107 -22.86 -84.52 34.28
C ALA A 107 -22.50 -84.12 32.83
N ALA A 108 -22.84 -84.98 31.85
CA ALA A 108 -22.66 -84.66 30.44
C ALA A 108 -23.48 -83.44 30.00
N SER A 109 -24.72 -83.31 30.47
CA SER A 109 -25.57 -82.14 30.17
C SER A 109 -25.04 -80.83 30.76
N ALA A 110 -24.51 -80.86 31.99
CA ALA A 110 -23.90 -79.71 32.65
C ALA A 110 -22.58 -79.29 31.97
N ALA A 111 -21.77 -80.25 31.54
CA ALA A 111 -20.56 -80.00 30.75
C ALA A 111 -20.90 -79.36 29.39
N ALA A 112 -21.92 -79.85 28.69
CA ALA A 112 -22.37 -79.27 27.41
C ALA A 112 -22.90 -77.84 27.57
N GLN A 113 -23.69 -77.55 28.62
CA GLN A 113 -24.15 -76.20 28.94
C GLN A 113 -22.97 -75.26 29.24
N SER A 114 -22.00 -75.72 30.04
CA SER A 114 -20.80 -74.94 30.39
C SER A 114 -19.97 -74.59 29.16
N ALA A 115 -19.78 -75.56 28.24
CA ALA A 115 -19.10 -75.34 26.97
C ALA A 115 -19.84 -74.34 26.06
N ALA A 116 -21.17 -74.42 25.99
CA ALA A 116 -21.99 -73.49 25.20
C ALA A 116 -21.95 -72.05 25.75
N ILE A 117 -21.94 -71.88 27.08
CA ILE A 117 -21.77 -70.56 27.71
C ILE A 117 -20.38 -69.98 27.39
N ALA A 118 -19.33 -70.80 27.50
CA ALA A 118 -17.97 -70.38 27.17
C ALA A 118 -17.81 -69.98 25.69
N SER A 119 -18.39 -70.76 24.75
CA SER A 119 -18.35 -70.41 23.32
C SER A 119 -19.11 -69.12 23.01
N ASN A 120 -20.25 -68.90 23.65
CA ASN A 120 -21.04 -67.68 23.46
C ASN A 120 -20.31 -66.45 24.02
N GLN A 121 -19.65 -66.58 25.18
CA GLN A 121 -18.86 -65.49 25.77
C GLN A 121 -17.61 -65.16 24.94
N ALA A 122 -16.93 -66.18 24.38
CA ALA A 122 -15.83 -65.98 23.45
C ALA A 122 -16.28 -65.26 22.16
N ALA A 123 -17.39 -65.68 21.57
CA ALA A 123 -17.96 -65.05 20.38
C ALA A 123 -18.38 -63.58 20.63
N ALA A 124 -19.01 -63.29 21.78
CA ALA A 124 -19.36 -61.94 22.18
C ALA A 124 -18.12 -61.05 22.36
N THR A 125 -17.06 -61.58 22.97
CA THR A 125 -15.78 -60.87 23.14
C THR A 125 -15.12 -60.58 21.80
N GLN A 126 -15.13 -61.53 20.86
CA GLN A 126 -14.59 -61.34 19.51
C GLN A 126 -15.38 -60.27 18.73
N ALA A 127 -16.71 -60.26 18.83
CA ALA A 127 -17.56 -59.24 18.20
C ALA A 127 -17.31 -57.84 18.79
N ALA A 128 -17.16 -57.72 20.11
CA ALA A 128 -16.84 -56.46 20.77
C ALA A 128 -15.46 -55.91 20.34
N ASN A 129 -14.45 -56.78 20.26
CA ASN A 129 -13.11 -56.39 19.79
C ASN A 129 -13.10 -55.96 18.32
N GLN A 130 -13.88 -56.62 17.46
CA GLN A 130 -14.03 -56.20 16.06
C GLN A 130 -14.71 -54.83 15.95
N ALA A 131 -15.82 -54.62 16.65
CA ALA A 131 -16.52 -53.32 16.66
C ALA A 131 -15.62 -52.18 17.19
N ALA A 132 -14.81 -52.45 18.21
CA ALA A 132 -13.82 -51.50 18.72
C ALA A 132 -12.77 -51.14 17.65
N ALA A 133 -12.21 -52.14 16.95
CA ALA A 133 -11.24 -51.91 15.88
C ALA A 133 -11.83 -51.13 14.68
N GLU A 134 -13.06 -51.45 14.27
CA GLU A 134 -13.79 -50.72 13.23
C GLU A 134 -14.04 -49.26 13.63
N SER A 135 -14.44 -49.00 14.89
CA SER A 135 -14.63 -47.64 15.40
C SER A 135 -13.34 -46.83 15.45
N ALA A 136 -12.21 -47.45 15.82
CA ALA A 136 -10.90 -46.80 15.85
C ALA A 136 -10.41 -46.43 14.44
N ASN A 137 -10.64 -47.31 13.45
CA ASN A 137 -10.32 -47.03 12.04
C ASN A 137 -11.23 -45.94 11.44
N ALA A 138 -12.50 -45.89 11.82
CA ALA A 138 -13.38 -44.80 11.40
C ALA A 138 -12.93 -43.44 11.97
N ALA A 139 -12.56 -43.40 13.26
CA ALA A 139 -12.06 -42.20 13.92
C ALA A 139 -10.74 -41.71 13.31
N SER A 140 -9.79 -42.61 13.01
CA SER A 140 -8.51 -42.24 12.39
C SER A 140 -8.68 -41.72 10.95
N ALA A 141 -9.60 -42.31 10.16
CA ALA A 141 -9.93 -41.82 8.82
C ALA A 141 -10.61 -40.43 8.84
N GLN A 142 -11.46 -40.16 9.83
CA GLN A 142 -12.07 -38.83 10.04
C GLN A 142 -11.00 -37.80 10.42
N ALA A 143 -10.10 -38.13 11.36
CA ALA A 143 -9.00 -37.25 11.77
C ALA A 143 -8.06 -36.92 10.60
N ALA A 144 -7.69 -37.91 9.77
CA ALA A 144 -6.89 -37.70 8.56
C ALA A 144 -7.59 -36.77 7.55
N THR A 145 -8.90 -36.92 7.38
CA THR A 145 -9.72 -36.07 6.49
C THR A 145 -9.77 -34.62 7.01
N GLN A 146 -9.96 -34.43 8.32
CA GLN A 146 -9.96 -33.11 8.94
C GLN A 146 -8.60 -32.41 8.78
N ALA A 147 -7.50 -33.11 9.01
CA ALA A 147 -6.15 -32.58 8.82
C ALA A 147 -5.87 -32.18 7.36
N ALA A 148 -6.32 -32.99 6.39
CA ALA A 148 -6.19 -32.67 4.96
C ALA A 148 -6.99 -31.40 4.58
N ASN A 149 -8.22 -31.27 5.09
CA ASN A 149 -9.05 -30.09 4.85
C ASN A 149 -8.44 -28.82 5.47
N GLU A 150 -7.89 -28.91 6.68
CA GLU A 150 -7.22 -27.78 7.33
C GLU A 150 -5.93 -27.36 6.58
N ALA A 151 -5.15 -28.32 6.08
CA ALA A 151 -3.98 -28.05 5.24
C ALA A 151 -4.35 -27.40 3.90
N ALA A 152 -5.43 -27.85 3.26
CA ALA A 152 -5.96 -27.24 2.05
C ALA A 152 -6.44 -25.79 2.30
N ALA A 153 -7.16 -25.54 3.41
CA ALA A 153 -7.62 -24.21 3.80
C ALA A 153 -6.45 -23.25 4.06
N LYS A 154 -5.41 -23.68 4.78
CA LYS A 154 -4.18 -22.89 4.99
C LYS A 154 -3.45 -22.58 3.68
N SER A 155 -3.42 -23.55 2.75
CA SER A 155 -2.80 -23.37 1.43
C SER A 155 -3.57 -22.35 0.57
N ALA A 156 -4.90 -22.40 0.58
CA ALA A 156 -5.75 -21.42 -0.10
C ALA A 156 -5.61 -20.02 0.50
N ALA A 157 -5.55 -19.90 1.83
CA ALA A 157 -5.30 -18.64 2.51
C ALA A 157 -3.94 -18.04 2.12
N ALA A 158 -2.87 -18.84 2.11
CA ALA A 158 -1.55 -18.41 1.67
C ALA A 158 -1.53 -17.93 0.21
N ALA A 159 -2.16 -18.67 -0.71
CA ALA A 159 -2.27 -18.28 -2.12
C ALA A 159 -3.05 -16.95 -2.30
N SER A 160 -4.15 -16.76 -1.56
CA SER A 160 -4.92 -15.51 -1.61
C SER A 160 -4.12 -14.32 -1.05
N ALA A 161 -3.34 -14.51 0.02
CA ALA A 161 -2.46 -13.48 0.56
C ALA A 161 -1.35 -13.08 -0.43
N GLN A 162 -0.78 -14.05 -1.16
CA GLN A 162 0.20 -13.79 -2.23
C GLN A 162 -0.42 -13.04 -3.42
N ALA A 163 -1.66 -13.36 -3.80
CA ALA A 163 -2.37 -12.64 -4.86
C ALA A 163 -2.62 -11.16 -4.48
N VAL A 164 -3.02 -10.91 -3.22
CA VAL A 164 -3.21 -9.53 -2.71
C VAL A 164 -1.91 -8.75 -2.67
N SER A 165 -0.79 -9.36 -2.24
CA SER A 165 0.50 -8.66 -2.20
C SER A 165 1.07 -8.38 -3.60
N ALA A 166 0.87 -9.28 -4.57
CA ALA A 166 1.23 -9.04 -5.96
C ALA A 166 0.44 -7.88 -6.58
N ALA A 167 -0.89 -7.86 -6.39
CA ALA A 167 -1.75 -6.77 -6.86
C ALA A 167 -1.38 -5.41 -6.23
N ALA A 168 -0.98 -5.39 -4.96
CA ALA A 168 -0.50 -4.19 -4.30
C ALA A 168 0.84 -3.67 -4.89
N GLN A 169 1.76 -4.56 -5.26
CA GLN A 169 3.02 -4.18 -5.93
C GLN A 169 2.78 -3.63 -7.33
N GLU A 170 1.86 -4.23 -8.10
CA GLU A 170 1.47 -3.73 -9.42
C GLU A 170 0.84 -2.32 -9.32
N ALA A 171 -0.09 -2.12 -8.38
CA ALA A 171 -0.73 -0.83 -8.13
C ALA A 171 0.27 0.25 -7.68
N ALA A 172 1.25 -0.10 -6.83
CA ALA A 172 2.33 0.79 -6.43
C ALA A 172 3.23 1.18 -7.62
N THR A 173 3.59 0.21 -8.47
CA THR A 173 4.40 0.43 -9.67
C THR A 173 3.68 1.34 -10.67
N LYS A 174 2.38 1.11 -10.90
CA LYS A 174 1.56 1.98 -11.75
C LYS A 174 1.50 3.42 -11.22
N SER A 175 1.24 3.58 -9.92
CA SER A 175 1.21 4.89 -9.26
C SER A 175 2.54 5.63 -9.38
N ALA A 176 3.68 4.94 -9.20
CA ALA A 176 5.01 5.52 -9.36
C ALA A 176 5.27 5.99 -10.80
N ASN A 177 4.86 5.20 -11.80
CA ASN A 177 4.98 5.56 -13.21
C ASN A 177 4.10 6.77 -13.59
N GLU A 178 2.88 6.86 -13.03
CA GLU A 178 2.01 8.02 -13.24
C GLU A 178 2.60 9.31 -12.63
N VAL A 179 3.18 9.24 -11.43
CA VAL A 179 3.90 10.37 -10.81
C VAL A 179 5.15 10.78 -11.62
N ALA A 180 5.90 9.81 -12.14
CA ALA A 180 7.05 10.07 -13.01
C ALA A 180 6.64 10.75 -14.34
N ALA A 181 5.52 10.31 -14.94
CA ALA A 181 4.98 10.92 -16.15
C ALA A 181 4.49 12.36 -15.91
N GLN A 182 3.79 12.60 -14.78
CA GLN A 182 3.33 13.95 -14.40
C GLN A 182 4.50 14.91 -14.15
N SER A 183 5.56 14.45 -13.46
CA SER A 183 6.74 15.28 -13.18
C SER A 183 7.57 15.55 -14.45
N ALA A 184 7.66 14.60 -15.38
CA ALA A 184 8.24 14.83 -16.71
C ALA A 184 7.43 15.85 -17.54
N ALA A 185 6.10 15.79 -17.49
CA ALA A 185 5.22 16.76 -18.15
C ALA A 185 5.30 18.17 -17.53
N ALA A 186 5.45 18.27 -16.20
CA ALA A 186 5.68 19.54 -15.51
C ALA A 186 7.02 20.16 -15.91
N ALA A 187 8.09 19.36 -16.00
CA ALA A 187 9.41 19.81 -16.42
C ALA A 187 9.42 20.31 -17.89
N SER A 188 8.73 19.62 -18.81
CA SER A 188 8.63 20.07 -20.20
C SER A 188 7.78 21.34 -20.35
N ALA A 189 6.71 21.49 -19.58
CA ALA A 189 5.93 22.73 -19.52
C ALA A 189 6.75 23.91 -18.98
N GLN A 190 7.56 23.70 -17.94
CA GLN A 190 8.49 24.72 -17.43
C GLN A 190 9.52 25.11 -18.48
N ALA A 191 10.16 24.15 -19.16
CA ALA A 191 11.12 24.43 -20.23
C ALA A 191 10.49 25.23 -21.39
N ALA A 192 9.26 24.90 -21.80
CA ALA A 192 8.52 25.66 -22.80
C ALA A 192 8.22 27.10 -22.34
N SER A 193 7.85 27.30 -21.07
CA SER A 193 7.59 28.63 -20.51
C SER A 193 8.86 29.50 -20.44
N ALA A 194 10.00 28.92 -20.08
CA ALA A 194 11.30 29.60 -20.08
C ALA A 194 11.73 30.01 -21.50
N ALA A 195 11.61 29.10 -22.48
CA ALA A 195 11.89 29.41 -23.88
C ALA A 195 10.98 30.52 -24.44
N ALA A 196 9.70 30.54 -24.06
CA ALA A 196 8.78 31.62 -24.42
C ALA A 196 9.17 32.97 -23.78
N GLN A 197 9.62 32.97 -22.52
CA GLN A 197 10.10 34.17 -21.84
C GLN A 197 11.41 34.70 -22.43
N GLU A 198 12.34 33.82 -22.81
CA GLU A 198 13.57 34.17 -23.52
C GLU A 198 13.25 34.78 -24.89
N ALA A 199 12.36 34.16 -25.67
CA ALA A 199 11.90 34.68 -26.96
C ALA A 199 11.24 36.07 -26.82
N ALA A 200 10.35 36.24 -25.85
CA ALA A 200 9.71 37.53 -25.57
C ALA A 200 10.74 38.61 -25.18
N THR A 201 11.74 38.26 -24.36
CA THR A 201 12.83 39.16 -23.97
C THR A 201 13.68 39.56 -25.17
N LYS A 202 14.01 38.60 -26.05
CA LYS A 202 14.73 38.86 -27.29
C LYS A 202 13.96 39.81 -28.21
N SER A 203 12.67 39.56 -28.45
CA SER A 203 11.83 40.44 -29.27
C SER A 203 11.66 41.83 -28.67
N ALA A 204 11.56 41.95 -27.34
CA ALA A 204 11.53 43.25 -26.66
C ALA A 204 12.85 44.02 -26.84
N ASN A 205 14.00 43.35 -26.74
CA ASN A 205 15.32 43.94 -26.96
C ASN A 205 15.52 44.35 -28.44
N GLU A 206 15.07 43.54 -29.39
CA GLU A 206 15.08 43.87 -30.82
C GLU A 206 14.20 45.10 -31.13
N ALA A 207 12.99 45.17 -30.57
CA ALA A 207 12.11 46.34 -30.69
C ALA A 207 12.72 47.60 -30.04
N ALA A 208 13.34 47.47 -28.87
CA ALA A 208 14.05 48.57 -28.22
C ALA A 208 15.22 49.08 -29.07
N ALA A 209 16.03 48.19 -29.64
CA ALA A 209 17.14 48.52 -30.54
C ALA A 209 16.65 49.22 -31.82
N GLN A 210 15.57 48.74 -32.44
CA GLN A 210 14.93 49.41 -33.58
C GLN A 210 14.43 50.82 -33.21
N SER A 211 13.82 50.98 -32.03
CA SER A 211 13.36 52.29 -31.55
C SER A 211 14.52 53.27 -31.31
N ALA A 212 15.67 52.79 -30.81
CA ALA A 212 16.87 53.58 -30.61
C ALA A 212 17.51 53.98 -31.95
N ALA A 213 17.59 53.06 -32.91
CA ALA A 213 18.05 53.33 -34.26
C ALA A 213 17.16 54.37 -34.97
N ALA A 214 15.83 54.27 -34.85
CA ALA A 214 14.89 55.24 -35.38
C ALA A 214 15.09 56.64 -34.75
N LYS A 215 15.20 56.74 -33.43
CA LYS A 215 15.49 58.00 -32.72
C LYS A 215 16.82 58.63 -33.19
N SER A 216 17.86 57.83 -33.35
CA SER A 216 19.16 58.28 -33.87
C SER A 216 19.06 58.81 -35.31
N ALA A 217 18.33 58.10 -36.18
CA ALA A 217 18.08 58.55 -37.55
C ALA A 217 17.26 59.85 -37.62
N THR A 218 16.29 60.05 -36.73
CA THR A 218 15.54 61.32 -36.61
C THR A 218 16.44 62.46 -36.12
N ALA A 219 17.25 62.22 -35.08
CA ALA A 219 18.18 63.22 -34.55
C ALA A 219 19.24 63.64 -35.60
N SER A 220 19.76 62.69 -36.38
CA SER A 220 20.68 62.95 -37.49
C SER A 220 20.04 63.81 -38.60
N GLN A 221 18.80 63.51 -38.99
CA GLN A 221 18.03 64.33 -39.95
C GLN A 221 17.74 65.73 -39.41
N GLN A 222 17.40 65.86 -38.13
CA GLN A 222 17.21 67.16 -37.49
C GLN A 222 18.50 67.98 -37.49
N ALA A 223 19.64 67.39 -37.09
CA ALA A 223 20.94 68.04 -37.12
C ALA A 223 21.34 68.49 -38.54
N ALA A 224 21.11 67.65 -39.56
CA ALA A 224 21.34 68.00 -40.96
C ALA A 224 20.45 69.17 -41.43
N SER A 225 19.16 69.17 -41.04
CA SER A 225 18.24 70.26 -41.37
C SER A 225 18.63 71.58 -40.67
N GLN A 226 19.07 71.53 -39.41
CA GLN A 226 19.52 72.69 -38.67
C GLN A 226 20.83 73.25 -39.24
N ALA A 227 21.78 72.39 -39.63
CA ALA A 227 23.00 72.78 -40.33
C ALA A 227 22.69 73.45 -41.69
N ALA A 228 21.72 72.94 -42.45
CA ALA A 228 21.27 73.57 -43.70
C ALA A 228 20.63 74.95 -43.48
N VAL A 229 19.81 75.10 -42.43
CA VAL A 229 19.24 76.41 -42.04
C VAL A 229 20.35 77.39 -41.67
N VAL A 230 21.31 76.99 -40.82
CA VAL A 230 22.46 77.83 -40.44
C VAL A 230 23.29 78.24 -41.65
N ALA A 231 23.60 77.31 -42.57
CA ALA A 231 24.32 77.61 -43.79
C ALA A 231 23.57 78.60 -44.70
N SER A 232 22.23 78.46 -44.83
CA SER A 232 21.41 79.39 -45.60
C SER A 232 21.34 80.78 -44.96
N ALA A 233 21.27 80.87 -43.63
CA ALA A 233 21.28 82.13 -42.88
C ALA A 233 22.65 82.84 -42.99
N GLN A 234 23.75 82.09 -42.92
CA GLN A 234 25.10 82.61 -43.15
C GLN A 234 25.24 83.13 -44.59
N ALA A 235 24.80 82.38 -45.59
CA ALA A 235 24.81 82.81 -47.00
C ALA A 235 23.97 84.09 -47.22
N ALA A 236 22.78 84.16 -46.61
CA ALA A 236 21.94 85.37 -46.64
C ALA A 236 22.63 86.57 -45.96
N SER A 237 23.31 86.36 -44.82
CA SER A 237 24.06 87.41 -44.13
C SER A 237 25.25 87.90 -44.95
N ALA A 238 25.98 87.01 -45.64
CA ALA A 238 27.08 87.36 -46.52
C ALA A 238 26.60 88.12 -47.77
N ALA A 239 25.45 87.74 -48.33
CA ALA A 239 24.79 88.49 -49.41
C ALA A 239 24.34 89.88 -48.95
N ALA A 240 23.76 90.00 -47.75
CA ALA A 240 23.35 91.28 -47.16
C ALA A 240 24.55 92.20 -46.87
N GLN A 241 25.64 91.66 -46.32
CA GLN A 241 26.90 92.39 -46.14
C GLN A 241 27.47 92.86 -47.49
N SER A 242 27.48 91.99 -48.50
CA SER A 242 27.94 92.33 -49.85
C SER A 242 27.09 93.44 -50.48
N ALA A 243 25.76 93.39 -50.31
CA ALA A 243 24.85 94.44 -50.76
C ALA A 243 25.06 95.76 -50.00
N ALA A 244 25.31 95.71 -48.69
CA ALA A 244 25.62 96.90 -47.89
C ALA A 244 26.97 97.54 -48.29
N ILE A 245 27.99 96.73 -48.58
CA ILE A 245 29.28 97.20 -49.10
C ILE A 245 29.09 97.86 -50.47
N ALA A 246 28.32 97.24 -51.38
CA ALA A 246 28.01 97.82 -52.69
C ALA A 246 27.22 99.13 -52.58
N SER A 247 26.24 99.21 -51.67
CA SER A 247 25.48 100.43 -51.38
C SER A 247 26.38 101.54 -50.83
N ASN A 248 27.30 101.23 -49.92
CA ASN A 248 28.26 102.19 -49.38
C ASN A 248 29.27 102.68 -50.43
N GLN A 249 29.67 101.82 -51.38
CA GLN A 249 30.48 102.22 -52.53
C GLN A 249 29.70 103.12 -53.50
N ALA A 250 28.42 102.82 -53.77
CA ALA A 250 27.58 103.70 -54.58
C ALA A 250 27.37 105.08 -53.91
N ALA A 251 27.17 105.09 -52.60
CA ALA A 251 27.04 106.32 -51.81
C ALA A 251 28.34 107.16 -51.80
N SER A 252 29.51 106.53 -51.68
CA SER A 252 30.80 107.25 -51.71
C SER A 252 31.15 107.77 -53.11
N GLN A 253 30.78 107.05 -54.18
CA GLN A 253 30.88 107.55 -55.55
C GLN A 253 29.94 108.75 -55.78
N ALA A 254 28.68 108.69 -55.34
CA ALA A 254 27.75 109.82 -55.41
C ALA A 254 28.23 111.04 -54.62
N ALA A 255 28.85 110.83 -53.45
CA ALA A 255 29.49 111.89 -52.68
C ALA A 255 30.69 112.52 -53.42
N ALA A 256 31.51 111.70 -54.08
CA ALA A 256 32.62 112.18 -54.91
C ALA A 256 32.14 113.01 -56.11
N THR A 257 31.06 112.61 -56.79
CA THR A 257 30.43 113.41 -57.86
C THR A 257 29.90 114.75 -57.33
N LYS A 258 29.31 114.76 -56.14
CA LYS A 258 28.82 116.00 -55.50
C LYS A 258 29.97 116.95 -55.12
N ALA A 259 31.12 116.41 -54.69
CA ALA A 259 32.33 117.18 -54.42
C ALA A 259 32.97 117.72 -55.72
N ALA A 260 33.02 116.93 -56.79
CA ALA A 260 33.55 117.34 -58.09
C ALA A 260 32.75 118.51 -58.70
N ASN A 261 31.41 118.48 -58.62
CA ASN A 261 30.56 119.53 -59.16
C ASN A 261 30.63 120.86 -58.37
N ALA A 262 31.03 120.83 -57.10
CA ALA A 262 31.23 122.04 -56.30
C ALA A 262 32.52 122.79 -56.68
N ALA A 263 33.52 122.10 -57.24
CA ALA A 263 34.82 122.67 -57.58
C ALA A 263 34.85 123.52 -58.87
N ALA A 264 33.75 123.53 -59.65
CA ALA A 264 33.73 124.11 -60.99
C ALA A 264 33.17 125.54 -61.10
N GLN A 265 32.69 126.17 -60.00
CA GLN A 265 31.86 127.38 -60.10
C GLN A 265 32.40 128.70 -59.52
N GLN A 266 33.50 128.73 -58.75
CA GLN A 266 33.94 130.00 -58.13
C GLN A 266 35.45 130.26 -58.26
N ALA A 267 35.80 130.90 -59.37
CA ALA A 267 37.06 131.62 -59.56
C ALA A 267 36.78 133.05 -60.03
N ASN A 268 36.30 133.94 -59.15
CA ASN A 268 36.57 135.38 -59.27
C ASN A 268 36.36 136.17 -57.96
N GLN A 269 37.19 137.21 -57.79
CA GLN A 269 37.07 138.36 -56.87
C GLN A 269 37.49 138.21 -55.39
N GLN A 270 38.77 138.52 -55.18
CA GLN A 270 39.30 139.35 -54.07
C GLN A 270 38.44 140.62 -53.82
N ALA A 271 38.45 141.31 -52.67
CA ALA A 271 39.05 141.07 -51.34
C ALA A 271 38.38 142.02 -50.32
N THR A 272 38.48 141.75 -49.02
CA THR A 272 38.70 142.74 -47.93
C THR A 272 39.10 142.00 -46.64
N THR A 273 39.94 142.65 -45.84
CA THR A 273 40.67 142.14 -44.66
C THR A 273 39.84 141.95 -43.38
N THR A 274 40.21 140.97 -42.53
CA THR A 274 40.70 141.18 -41.14
C THR A 274 40.99 139.86 -40.40
N GLN A 275 42.24 139.71 -39.91
CA GLN A 275 42.76 138.83 -38.83
C GLN A 275 42.32 137.34 -38.73
N GLN A 276 43.30 136.42 -38.81
CA GLN A 276 43.73 135.52 -37.70
C GLN A 276 44.82 134.50 -38.14
N GLN A 277 45.36 133.78 -37.14
CA GLN A 277 46.23 132.59 -37.20
C GLN A 277 47.75 132.78 -37.36
N GLN A 278 48.48 132.26 -36.37
CA GLN A 278 49.62 131.36 -36.63
C GLN A 278 49.76 130.30 -35.51
N SER A 279 49.27 129.10 -35.81
CA SER A 279 49.92 127.80 -35.69
C SER A 279 50.75 127.40 -34.45
N THR A 280 50.34 126.29 -33.83
CA THR A 280 51.19 125.07 -33.74
C THR A 280 50.34 123.80 -33.78
N THR A 281 50.87 122.78 -34.47
CA THR A 281 50.30 121.44 -34.64
C THR A 281 50.43 120.59 -33.36
N THR A 282 49.44 119.75 -33.03
CA THR A 282 49.59 118.29 -32.76
C THR A 282 48.30 117.63 -32.25
N THR A 283 47.71 116.79 -33.11
CA THR A 283 47.15 115.44 -32.86
C THR A 283 46.24 115.12 -31.65
N LYS A 284 45.10 114.49 -31.99
CA LYS A 284 44.18 113.64 -31.18
C LYS A 284 43.23 114.29 -30.17
N SER A 285 42.08 114.65 -30.74
CA SER A 285 40.74 114.18 -30.36
C SER A 285 40.42 113.97 -28.88
N SER A 286 39.65 114.93 -28.37
CA SER A 286 39.02 114.94 -27.05
C SER A 286 38.06 113.78 -26.81
N SER A 287 38.02 113.35 -25.55
CA SER A 287 36.91 112.65 -24.93
C SER A 287 35.67 113.56 -24.80
N ASN A 288 34.49 112.93 -24.71
CA ASN A 288 33.51 113.26 -23.66
C ASN A 288 32.63 112.02 -23.42
N GLN A 289 32.92 111.27 -22.36
CA GLN A 289 32.17 111.28 -21.09
C GLN A 289 30.73 110.75 -21.17
N THR A 290 30.49 109.64 -20.48
CA THR A 290 29.54 109.64 -19.37
C THR A 290 30.10 108.74 -18.27
N ALA A 291 30.27 109.27 -17.04
CA ALA A 291 30.43 108.45 -15.82
C ALA A 291 29.02 107.96 -15.39
N ASN A 292 28.81 106.92 -14.60
CA ASN A 292 29.23 106.71 -13.21
C ASN A 292 28.60 105.35 -12.79
N GLY A 293 29.05 104.57 -11.81
CA GLY A 293 30.12 104.72 -10.84
C GLY A 293 30.27 103.44 -10.01
N ASN A 294 31.21 103.45 -9.06
CA ASN A 294 31.61 102.34 -8.17
C ASN A 294 30.55 101.26 -7.89
N TYR A 295 30.85 100.02 -8.29
CA TYR A 295 30.36 98.81 -7.64
C TYR A 295 31.55 97.99 -7.14
N THR A 296 31.40 97.36 -5.97
CA THR A 296 32.35 96.38 -5.45
C THR A 296 31.74 95.00 -5.61
N PHE A 297 32.50 94.06 -6.17
CA PHE A 297 32.02 92.72 -6.51
C PHE A 297 32.58 91.67 -5.56
N THR A 298 31.71 90.79 -5.08
CA THR A 298 32.06 89.58 -4.34
C THR A 298 31.57 88.36 -5.14
N TYR A 299 32.29 87.25 -5.06
CA TYR A 299 32.02 86.04 -5.84
C TYR A 299 31.74 84.86 -4.92
N TYR A 300 30.66 84.13 -5.19
CA TYR A 300 30.28 82.95 -4.41
C TYR A 300 30.10 81.74 -5.34
N ASN A 301 30.73 80.62 -5.00
CA ASN A 301 30.67 79.38 -5.77
C ASN A 301 29.67 78.44 -5.08
N ALA A 302 28.48 78.25 -5.67
CA ALA A 302 27.45 77.43 -5.04
C ALA A 302 27.86 75.95 -5.03
N THR A 303 28.08 75.38 -3.83
CA THR A 303 28.36 73.94 -3.68
C THR A 303 27.09 73.23 -3.18
N PRO A 304 26.72 72.03 -3.71
CA PRO A 304 25.41 71.41 -3.46
C PRO A 304 25.10 70.99 -2.01
N ASN A 305 25.98 71.28 -1.05
CA ASN A 305 25.96 70.69 0.29
C ASN A 305 25.97 71.73 1.44
N GLN A 306 25.47 72.94 1.18
CA GLN A 306 25.27 74.00 2.20
C GLN A 306 23.82 74.52 2.26
N GLY A 307 22.83 73.63 2.10
CA GLY A 307 21.43 73.93 2.42
C GLY A 307 20.65 74.79 1.40
N TRP A 308 21.31 75.26 0.35
CA TRP A 308 20.63 75.78 -0.85
C TRP A 308 20.41 74.60 -1.79
N GLY A 309 19.20 74.05 -1.75
CA GLY A 309 18.81 72.90 -2.55
C GLY A 309 18.73 73.21 -4.04
N ASP A 310 18.76 72.12 -4.82
CA ASP A 310 18.31 72.04 -6.21
C ASP A 310 17.14 73.01 -6.50
N ALA A 311 17.30 73.84 -7.55
CA ALA A 311 16.41 74.94 -7.94
C ALA A 311 16.20 76.04 -6.86
N SER A 312 17.21 76.89 -6.67
CA SER A 312 17.02 78.20 -6.04
C SER A 312 16.19 79.11 -6.96
N THR A 313 14.88 79.17 -6.75
CA THR A 313 14.01 80.15 -7.40
C THR A 313 14.42 81.56 -6.98
N THR A 314 14.90 82.37 -7.92
CA THR A 314 15.23 83.78 -7.67
C THR A 314 13.96 84.59 -7.35
N ALA A 315 14.10 85.76 -6.72
CA ALA A 315 12.96 86.57 -6.28
C ALA A 315 12.01 87.03 -7.42
N ASP A 316 12.42 86.93 -8.69
CA ASP A 316 11.61 87.18 -9.89
C ASP A 316 10.92 85.92 -10.48
N GLY A 317 11.18 84.73 -9.93
CA GLY A 317 10.59 83.46 -10.36
C GLY A 317 11.47 82.61 -11.28
N THR A 318 12.68 83.06 -11.62
CA THR A 318 13.61 82.32 -12.50
C THR A 318 14.31 81.18 -11.73
N SER A 319 14.62 80.07 -12.40
CA SER A 319 15.32 78.94 -11.78
C SER A 319 16.19 78.21 -12.79
N THR A 320 17.49 78.12 -12.52
CA THR A 320 18.45 77.34 -13.32
C THR A 320 19.39 76.56 -12.40
N ALA A 321 19.65 75.29 -12.73
CA ALA A 321 20.46 74.39 -11.89
C ALA A 321 21.98 74.71 -11.89
N SER A 322 22.39 75.80 -12.55
CA SER A 322 23.79 76.15 -12.82
C SER A 322 24.12 77.63 -12.64
N GLY A 323 23.28 78.42 -11.96
CA GLY A 323 23.56 79.84 -11.66
C GLY A 323 23.65 80.77 -12.90
N ARG A 324 23.11 80.34 -14.05
CA ARG A 324 23.21 81.01 -15.35
C ARG A 324 21.92 80.84 -16.14
N ASP A 325 21.57 81.82 -16.96
CA ASP A 325 20.46 81.74 -17.92
C ASP A 325 20.95 82.03 -19.36
N ALA A 326 20.04 82.46 -20.24
CA ALA A 326 20.37 82.80 -21.62
C ALA A 326 21.09 84.15 -21.77
N ASP A 327 21.00 85.03 -20.77
CA ASP A 327 21.44 86.43 -20.83
C ASP A 327 22.66 86.70 -19.93
N GLY A 328 22.98 85.83 -18.95
CA GLY A 328 24.27 85.88 -18.26
C GLY A 328 24.42 84.98 -17.03
N TYR A 329 25.29 85.43 -16.11
CA TYR A 329 25.34 84.90 -14.74
C TYR A 329 24.19 85.50 -13.91
N LEU A 330 23.59 84.71 -13.03
CA LEU A 330 22.60 85.20 -12.07
C LEU A 330 23.30 86.03 -10.98
N ILE A 331 22.82 87.25 -10.77
CA ILE A 331 23.35 88.19 -9.76
C ILE A 331 22.31 88.51 -8.69
N ALA A 332 22.79 88.57 -7.44
CA ALA A 332 22.10 89.20 -6.32
C ALA A 332 22.59 90.65 -6.16
N ALA A 333 21.71 91.63 -6.39
CA ALA A 333 22.05 93.05 -6.28
C ALA A 333 21.65 93.64 -4.93
N ALA A 334 22.51 94.48 -4.35
CA ALA A 334 22.23 95.15 -3.08
C ALA A 334 21.24 96.32 -3.26
N GLY A 335 20.07 96.19 -2.63
CA GLY A 335 19.13 97.29 -2.41
C GLY A 335 18.00 97.43 -3.43
N SER A 336 16.92 98.09 -2.99
CA SER A 336 15.69 98.37 -3.74
C SER A 336 15.85 99.29 -4.96
N ASN A 337 17.07 99.77 -5.22
CA ASN A 337 17.35 100.90 -6.09
C ASN A 337 17.75 100.49 -7.51
N ILE A 338 18.00 99.18 -7.70
CA ILE A 338 18.31 98.56 -8.99
C ILE A 338 17.13 97.65 -9.36
N ALA A 339 16.64 97.78 -10.59
CA ALA A 339 15.52 96.99 -11.10
C ALA A 339 15.99 95.56 -11.47
N PHE A 340 15.10 94.57 -11.32
CA PHE A 340 15.33 93.26 -11.92
C PHE A 340 15.42 93.38 -13.44
N GLY A 341 16.21 92.51 -14.08
CA GLY A 341 16.51 92.60 -15.50
C GLY A 341 17.50 93.72 -15.88
N THR A 342 18.13 94.39 -14.91
CA THR A 342 19.20 95.35 -15.22
C THR A 342 20.48 94.61 -15.62
N HIS A 343 21.01 94.90 -16.81
CA HIS A 343 22.31 94.39 -17.26
C HIS A 343 23.44 95.21 -16.61
N ILE A 344 24.41 94.52 -16.00
CA ILE A 344 25.57 95.11 -15.33
C ILE A 344 26.83 94.46 -15.89
N GLN A 345 27.78 95.28 -16.35
CA GLN A 345 29.07 94.80 -16.83
C GLN A 345 29.96 94.40 -15.66
N THR A 346 30.31 93.13 -15.57
CA THR A 346 31.27 92.59 -14.60
C THR A 346 32.64 92.33 -15.27
N PRO A 347 33.72 92.10 -14.50
CA PRO A 347 35.00 91.62 -15.02
C PRO A 347 34.95 90.29 -15.80
N TYR A 348 33.89 89.49 -15.64
CA TYR A 348 33.73 88.18 -16.28
C TYR A 348 32.71 88.15 -17.42
N GLY A 349 32.08 89.29 -17.74
CA GLY A 349 31.05 89.41 -18.76
C GLY A 349 29.89 90.30 -18.34
N GLU A 350 28.92 90.48 -19.22
CA GLU A 350 27.61 91.04 -18.85
C GLU A 350 26.85 90.02 -17.98
N ALA A 351 26.08 90.52 -17.03
CA ALA A 351 25.28 89.72 -16.12
C ALA A 351 24.03 90.50 -15.67
N VAL A 352 22.99 89.78 -15.27
CA VAL A 352 21.64 90.34 -15.11
C VAL A 352 21.15 90.19 -13.67
N VAL A 353 20.48 91.22 -13.16
CA VAL A 353 19.96 91.23 -11.79
C VAL A 353 18.66 90.43 -11.70
N HIS A 354 18.70 89.28 -11.03
CA HIS A 354 17.54 88.39 -10.82
C HIS A 354 17.17 88.21 -9.34
N ASP A 355 18.09 88.45 -8.41
CA ASP A 355 17.84 88.23 -6.98
C ASP A 355 18.23 89.43 -6.09
N ARG A 356 17.77 89.40 -4.83
CA ARG A 356 18.07 90.39 -3.79
C ARG A 356 18.50 89.70 -2.50
N GLY A 357 19.82 89.57 -2.31
CA GLY A 357 20.39 88.99 -1.11
C GLY A 357 20.11 89.83 0.13
N GLY A 358 19.48 89.24 1.15
CA GLY A 358 19.10 89.93 2.40
C GLY A 358 20.26 90.38 3.30
N ALA A 359 21.51 90.07 2.94
CA ALA A 359 22.72 90.38 3.70
C ALA A 359 23.57 91.51 3.10
N VAL A 360 23.21 92.05 1.92
CA VAL A 360 24.06 92.96 1.14
C VAL A 360 23.54 94.40 1.23
N SER A 361 24.41 95.37 1.56
CA SER A 361 24.05 96.79 1.67
C SER A 361 25.10 97.73 1.04
N GLY A 362 24.64 98.86 0.52
CA GLY A 362 25.48 99.81 -0.24
C GLY A 362 25.70 99.39 -1.70
N ASN A 363 26.77 99.86 -2.33
CA ASN A 363 27.11 99.57 -3.73
C ASN A 363 27.86 98.22 -3.90
N HIS A 364 27.39 97.16 -3.24
CA HIS A 364 27.93 95.80 -3.39
C HIS A 364 27.09 94.95 -4.34
N ILE A 365 27.74 94.05 -5.08
CA ILE A 365 27.11 93.09 -5.98
C ILE A 365 27.71 91.71 -5.72
N ASP A 366 26.86 90.71 -5.42
CA ASP A 366 27.26 89.31 -5.30
C ASP A 366 26.99 88.58 -6.64
N VAL A 367 28.06 88.02 -7.22
CA VAL A 367 28.02 87.27 -8.47
C VAL A 367 28.14 85.78 -8.17
N LEU A 368 27.15 85.00 -8.60
CA LEU A 368 27.20 83.54 -8.47
C LEU A 368 28.05 82.94 -9.61
N GLN A 369 28.89 81.96 -9.27
CA GLN A 369 29.65 81.11 -10.19
C GLN A 369 29.26 79.64 -10.01
#